data_AF-A0A1R0XYH3-F1
#
_entry.id   AF-A0A1R0XYH3-F1
#
_cell.length_a   1.000
_cell.length_b   1.000
_cell.length_c   1.000
_cell.angle_alpha   90.00
_cell.angle_beta   90.00
_cell.angle_gamma   90.00
#
_symmetry.space_group_name_H-M   'P 1'
#
loop_
_entity.id
_entity.type
_entity.pdbx_description
1 polymer ?
#
loop_
_entity_poly.entity_id
_entity_poly.type
_entity_poly.pdbx_seq_one_letter_code
_entity_poly.pdbx_strand_id
1 'polypeptide(L)'
;MREPNKNGGFWNNLRQGGMPSAIASMKGGETAHQTAQQMAYIRSLMREKRRPEVLRTPLSELETVIFDLETTGFSHQHGDEIMSFGAIKVVGENIKEDECFYTLVNCQTTIPDDITRLTGITEEMTGSAPSLIDGLHNFMSFVGQNVLVAHASSHDKAFLNAALWKTSKVQLTHRVLDTMMLARWLEPQRSNYTLDELLNVHEIPVRGRHNALEDAKMTAQLWVAYLREISERGQVDTLGDLYAYLSRT
;
A
#
# COMPACT_ATOMS: atom_id res chain seq x y z
N MET A 1 8.35 45.35 9.48
CA MET A 1 8.52 44.75 8.14
C MET A 1 9.62 43.72 8.19
N ARG A 2 9.25 42.43 8.18
CA ARG A 2 10.08 41.27 7.83
C ARG A 2 9.11 40.08 7.80
N GLU A 3 8.84 39.57 6.59
CA GLU A 3 8.05 38.35 6.38
C GLU A 3 8.89 37.09 6.66
N PRO A 4 8.26 35.97 7.07
CA PRO A 4 8.94 34.69 7.21
C PRO A 4 8.97 33.89 5.89
N ASN A 5 10.07 33.17 5.75
CA ASN A 5 10.53 32.39 4.60
C ASN A 5 9.66 31.15 4.32
N LYS A 6 9.23 30.97 3.06
CA LYS A 6 8.48 29.80 2.56
C LYS A 6 9.46 28.72 2.08
N ASN A 7 9.63 27.64 2.84
CA ASN A 7 10.23 26.41 2.34
C ASN A 7 9.14 25.50 1.75
N GLY A 8 8.87 25.66 0.46
CA GLY A 8 8.10 24.73 -0.35
C GLY A 8 8.89 24.44 -1.62
N GLY A 9 9.56 23.29 -1.70
CA GLY A 9 10.51 23.06 -2.79
C GLY A 9 11.09 21.65 -2.82
N PHE A 10 10.24 20.63 -2.76
CA PHE A 10 10.62 19.28 -3.20
C PHE A 10 9.53 18.66 -4.09
N TRP A 11 8.26 18.94 -3.77
CA TRP A 11 7.09 18.40 -4.48
C TRP A 11 6.72 19.10 -5.80
N ASN A 12 7.23 20.30 -6.07
CA ASN A 12 6.86 21.05 -7.30
C ASN A 12 7.58 20.57 -8.57
N ASN A 13 8.66 19.79 -8.46
CA ASN A 13 9.45 19.36 -9.63
C ASN A 13 8.98 18.04 -10.25
N LEU A 14 8.00 17.33 -9.67
CA LEU A 14 7.44 16.11 -10.27
C LEU A 14 6.18 16.36 -11.13
N ARG A 15 5.77 17.62 -11.32
CA ARG A 15 4.49 18.00 -11.94
C ARG A 15 4.50 18.21 -13.46
N GLN A 16 5.61 17.98 -14.15
CA GLN A 16 5.64 18.16 -15.61
C GLN A 16 6.00 16.85 -16.32
N GLY A 17 4.96 16.18 -16.81
CA GLY A 17 5.08 15.08 -17.76
C GLY A 17 5.46 15.59 -19.15
N GLY A 18 6.33 14.81 -19.81
CA GLY A 18 6.58 14.84 -21.25
C GLY A 18 8.05 14.97 -21.61
N MET A 19 8.66 13.91 -22.18
CA MET A 19 9.18 13.87 -23.57
C MET A 19 10.10 12.63 -23.84
N PRO A 20 10.30 12.23 -25.11
CA PRO A 20 10.39 10.83 -25.55
C PRO A 20 11.81 10.24 -25.68
N SER A 21 11.83 8.94 -26.00
CA SER A 21 12.99 8.07 -26.17
C SER A 21 14.07 8.55 -27.15
N ALA A 22 15.32 8.44 -26.72
CA ALA A 22 16.46 8.19 -27.59
C ALA A 22 17.61 7.53 -26.80
N ILE A 23 18.40 6.71 -27.50
CA ILE A 23 19.63 6.02 -27.09
C ILE A 23 19.42 4.65 -26.41
N ALA A 24 19.03 3.68 -27.24
CA ALA A 24 19.26 2.27 -27.00
C ALA A 24 20.66 1.88 -27.53
N SER A 25 21.69 1.99 -26.67
CA SER A 25 22.93 1.18 -26.76
C SER A 25 23.95 1.43 -25.64
N MET A 26 23.64 2.29 -24.66
CA MET A 26 24.38 2.38 -23.38
C MET A 26 23.56 1.84 -22.20
N LYS A 27 22.34 1.36 -22.47
CA LYS A 27 21.30 1.07 -21.46
C LYS A 27 21.66 -0.04 -20.48
N GLY A 28 22.39 -1.08 -20.88
CA GLY A 28 22.61 -2.25 -20.01
C GLY A 28 23.40 -1.95 -18.74
N GLY A 29 24.35 -1.01 -18.79
CA GLY A 29 25.14 -0.60 -17.62
C GLY A 29 24.37 0.37 -16.71
N GLU A 30 23.64 1.32 -17.29
CA GLU A 30 22.84 2.31 -16.56
C GLU A 30 21.63 1.67 -15.87
N THR A 31 20.89 0.77 -16.55
CA THR A 31 19.75 0.08 -15.91
C THR A 31 20.21 -0.92 -14.85
N ALA A 32 21.34 -1.61 -15.04
CA ALA A 32 21.89 -2.49 -14.01
C ALA A 32 22.36 -1.69 -12.78
N HIS A 33 23.00 -0.53 -12.98
CA HIS A 33 23.42 0.34 -11.88
C HIS A 33 22.21 0.91 -11.13
N GLN A 34 21.20 1.39 -11.84
CA GLN A 34 19.95 1.88 -11.25
C GLN A 34 19.23 0.78 -10.46
N THR A 35 19.12 -0.43 -11.03
CA THR A 35 18.53 -1.59 -10.36
C THR A 35 19.27 -1.91 -9.05
N ALA A 36 20.61 -1.89 -9.06
CA ALA A 36 21.42 -2.13 -7.87
C ALA A 36 21.20 -1.05 -6.79
N GLN A 37 21.08 0.21 -7.19
CA GLN A 37 20.74 1.32 -6.29
C GLN A 37 19.36 1.15 -5.66
N GLN A 38 18.34 0.79 -6.45
CA GLN A 38 16.98 0.54 -5.95
C GLN A 38 16.93 -0.62 -4.95
N MET A 39 17.61 -1.73 -5.26
CA MET A 39 17.74 -2.86 -4.34
C MET A 39 18.47 -2.45 -3.05
N ALA A 40 19.53 -1.64 -3.14
CA ALA A 40 20.25 -1.14 -1.98
C ALA A 40 19.37 -0.22 -1.11
N TYR A 41 18.56 0.64 -1.75
CA TYR A 41 17.58 1.48 -1.07
C TYR A 41 16.57 0.64 -0.30
N ILE A 42 15.88 -0.31 -0.96
CA ILE A 42 14.92 -1.21 -0.31
C ILE A 42 15.57 -1.96 0.86
N ARG A 43 16.78 -2.50 0.67
CA ARG A 43 17.52 -3.18 1.74
C ARG A 43 17.82 -2.25 2.92
N SER A 44 18.17 -0.99 2.67
CA SER A 44 18.41 -0.01 3.73
C SER A 44 17.15 0.28 4.52
N LEU A 45 16.00 0.49 3.85
CA LEU A 45 14.70 0.67 4.49
C LEU A 45 14.31 -0.51 5.39
N MET A 46 14.65 -1.74 5.00
CA MET A 46 14.35 -2.95 5.80
C MET A 46 15.33 -3.16 6.96
N ARG A 47 16.54 -2.60 6.88
CA ARG A 47 17.53 -2.68 7.97
C ARG A 47 17.35 -1.61 9.03
N GLU A 48 16.68 -0.52 8.68
CA GLU A 48 16.42 0.55 9.62
C GLU A 48 15.58 0.02 10.79
N LYS A 49 16.13 0.11 12.01
CA LYS A 49 15.46 -0.40 13.21
C LYS A 49 14.12 0.32 13.35
N ARG A 50 13.03 -0.44 13.23
CA ARG A 50 11.69 0.09 13.49
C ARG A 50 11.62 0.54 14.94
N ARG A 51 11.16 1.76 15.10
CA ARG A 51 11.10 2.47 16.37
C ARG A 51 9.98 1.88 17.24
N PRO A 52 10.28 1.20 18.36
CA PRO A 52 9.23 0.72 19.28
C PRO A 52 8.36 1.87 19.79
N GLU A 53 8.84 3.12 19.70
CA GLU A 53 8.11 4.35 20.01
C GLU A 53 6.80 4.48 19.23
N VAL A 54 6.68 3.92 18.02
CA VAL A 54 5.43 3.95 17.24
C VAL A 54 4.26 3.27 17.95
N LEU A 55 4.54 2.32 18.85
CA LEU A 55 3.50 1.67 19.67
C LEU A 55 2.88 2.61 20.68
N ARG A 56 3.55 3.72 21.02
CA ARG A 56 3.05 4.73 21.96
C ARG A 56 2.33 5.88 21.25
N THR A 57 2.33 5.89 19.92
CA THR A 57 1.66 6.92 19.12
C THR A 57 0.14 6.80 19.32
N PRO A 58 -0.53 7.90 19.69
CA PRO A 58 -1.99 7.94 19.72
C PRO A 58 -2.58 7.61 18.35
N LEU A 59 -3.70 6.88 18.31
CA LEU A 59 -4.37 6.55 17.05
C LEU A 59 -4.79 7.80 16.27
N SER A 60 -5.12 8.90 16.96
CA SER A 60 -5.45 10.20 16.38
C SER A 60 -4.28 10.91 15.67
N GLU A 61 -3.04 10.49 15.94
CA GLU A 61 -1.81 11.05 15.35
C GLU A 61 -1.08 10.02 14.47
N LEU A 62 -1.57 8.79 14.40
CA LEU A 62 -0.89 7.70 13.73
C LEU A 62 -0.85 7.93 12.23
N GLU A 63 0.35 7.96 11.67
CA GLU A 63 0.54 7.97 10.22
C GLU A 63 0.48 6.53 9.67
N THR A 64 -0.51 6.30 8.81
CA THR A 64 -0.72 5.02 8.14
C THR A 64 -0.69 5.19 6.62
N VAL A 65 -0.33 4.10 5.94
CA VAL A 65 -0.46 3.95 4.50
C VAL A 65 -1.38 2.78 4.24
N ILE A 66 -2.55 3.09 3.69
CA ILE A 66 -3.55 2.10 3.32
C ILE A 66 -3.19 1.66 1.92
N PHE A 67 -3.12 0.36 1.67
CA PHE A 67 -2.73 -0.18 0.38
C PHE A 67 -3.53 -1.42 0.00
N ASP A 68 -3.56 -1.67 -1.30
CA ASP A 68 -4.14 -2.84 -1.94
C ASP A 68 -3.30 -3.22 -3.17
N LEU A 69 -3.36 -4.48 -3.58
CA LEU A 69 -2.67 -5.02 -4.75
C LEU A 69 -3.65 -5.73 -5.69
N GLU A 70 -3.50 -5.48 -6.99
CA GLU A 70 -4.09 -6.36 -8.00
C GLU A 70 -3.05 -7.41 -8.42
N THR A 71 -3.47 -8.66 -8.55
CA THR A 71 -2.60 -9.81 -8.83
C THR A 71 -3.16 -10.67 -9.95
N THR A 72 -2.30 -11.45 -10.62
CA THR A 72 -2.71 -12.34 -11.72
C THR A 72 -3.49 -13.57 -11.24
N GLY A 73 -3.69 -13.73 -9.93
CA GLY A 73 -4.33 -14.87 -9.29
C GLY A 73 -4.09 -14.86 -7.77
N PHE A 74 -4.48 -15.92 -7.08
CA PHE A 74 -4.53 -15.93 -5.62
C PHE A 74 -3.27 -16.47 -4.92
N SER A 75 -2.28 -16.98 -5.66
CA SER A 75 -1.18 -17.73 -5.06
C SER A 75 0.19 -17.42 -5.67
N HIS A 76 0.95 -16.58 -4.97
CA HIS A 76 2.36 -16.32 -5.30
C HIS A 76 3.23 -17.59 -5.32
N GLN A 77 2.82 -18.67 -4.62
CA GLN A 77 3.54 -19.94 -4.62
C GLN A 77 3.38 -20.71 -5.93
N HIS A 78 2.29 -20.46 -6.65
CA HIS A 78 1.99 -21.09 -7.95
C HIS A 78 2.38 -20.20 -9.14
N GLY A 79 3.10 -19.10 -8.89
CA GLY A 79 3.62 -18.23 -9.95
C GLY A 79 2.72 -17.04 -10.30
N ASP A 80 1.68 -16.77 -9.51
CA ASP A 80 0.94 -15.51 -9.64
C ASP A 80 1.81 -14.32 -9.24
N GLU A 81 1.64 -13.20 -9.94
CA GLU A 81 2.48 -12.01 -9.80
C GLU A 81 1.60 -10.77 -9.52
N ILE A 82 2.23 -9.72 -8.97
CA ILE A 82 1.57 -8.42 -8.79
C ILE A 82 1.43 -7.76 -10.15
N MET A 83 0.26 -7.18 -10.42
CA MET A 83 -0.06 -6.38 -11.61
C MET A 83 -0.10 -4.89 -11.29
N SER A 84 -0.55 -4.50 -10.11
CA SER A 84 -0.59 -3.10 -9.70
C SER A 84 -0.48 -2.90 -8.19
N PHE A 85 -0.03 -1.71 -7.80
CA PHE A 85 -0.02 -1.23 -6.44
C PHE A 85 -0.92 0.01 -6.36
N GLY A 86 -1.73 0.09 -5.31
CA GLY A 86 -2.49 1.27 -4.95
C GLY A 86 -2.31 1.60 -3.48
N ALA A 87 -2.13 2.87 -3.15
CA ALA A 87 -2.00 3.30 -1.77
C ALA A 87 -2.41 4.75 -1.54
N ILE A 88 -2.79 5.05 -0.30
CA ILE A 88 -3.15 6.39 0.16
C ILE A 88 -2.67 6.59 1.61
N LYS A 89 -2.25 7.80 1.94
CA LYS A 89 -1.86 8.15 3.31
C LYS A 89 -3.05 8.61 4.15
N VAL A 90 -3.01 8.24 5.42
CA VAL A 90 -3.95 8.71 6.44
C VAL A 90 -3.16 9.12 7.68
N VAL A 91 -3.57 10.21 8.34
CA VAL A 91 -3.03 10.65 9.63
C VAL A 91 -4.17 10.74 10.62
N GLY A 92 -4.23 9.80 11.55
CA GLY A 92 -5.40 9.61 12.41
C GLY A 92 -6.67 9.43 11.59
N GLU A 93 -7.62 10.37 11.72
CA GLU A 93 -8.87 10.37 10.94
C GLU A 93 -8.79 11.14 9.62
N ASN A 94 -7.65 11.77 9.32
CA ASN A 94 -7.50 12.65 8.16
C ASN A 94 -6.93 11.89 6.95
N ILE A 95 -7.78 11.60 5.97
CA ILE A 95 -7.38 11.03 4.68
C ILE A 95 -6.67 12.10 3.84
N LYS A 96 -5.45 11.81 3.42
CA LYS A 96 -4.65 12.70 2.57
C LYS A 96 -4.93 12.40 1.10
N GLU A 97 -6.07 12.88 0.60
CA GLU A 97 -6.52 12.65 -0.79
C GLU A 97 -5.47 13.01 -1.86
N ASP A 98 -4.66 14.04 -1.59
CA ASP A 98 -3.57 14.47 -2.49
C ASP A 98 -2.29 13.62 -2.37
N GLU A 99 -2.19 12.75 -1.37
CA GLU A 99 -1.06 11.84 -1.13
C GLU A 99 -1.46 10.40 -1.45
N CYS A 100 -1.71 10.16 -2.75
CA CYS A 100 -1.99 8.84 -3.32
C CYS A 100 -0.80 8.30 -4.11
N PHE A 101 -0.74 6.97 -4.25
CA PHE A 101 0.21 6.26 -5.09
C PHE A 101 -0.52 5.20 -5.92
N TYR A 102 -0.24 5.15 -7.21
CA TYR A 102 -0.68 4.07 -8.08
C TYR A 102 0.37 3.77 -9.13
N THR A 103 0.63 2.49 -9.38
CA THR A 103 1.43 2.06 -10.52
C THR A 103 1.01 0.66 -10.97
N LEU A 104 0.95 0.47 -12.28
CA LEU A 104 1.04 -0.86 -12.86
C LEU A 104 2.49 -1.36 -12.76
N VAL A 105 2.67 -2.67 -12.84
CA VAL A 105 3.98 -3.30 -12.98
C VAL A 105 3.96 -4.41 -14.01
N ASN A 106 5.10 -4.62 -14.65
CA ASN A 106 5.29 -5.71 -15.59
C ASN A 106 5.46 -7.03 -14.82
N CYS A 107 4.40 -7.86 -14.86
CA CYS A 107 4.33 -9.16 -14.21
C CYS A 107 5.07 -10.29 -14.97
N GLN A 108 5.45 -10.06 -16.24
CA GLN A 108 6.13 -11.05 -17.11
C GLN A 108 5.43 -12.42 -17.19
N THR A 109 4.12 -12.45 -17.00
CA THR A 109 3.30 -13.67 -17.02
C THR A 109 1.96 -13.40 -17.71
N THR A 110 1.31 -14.48 -18.15
CA THR A 110 -0.03 -14.41 -18.74
C THR A 110 -1.06 -14.02 -17.69
N ILE A 111 -1.96 -13.10 -18.06
CA ILE A 111 -3.05 -12.67 -17.18
C ILE A 111 -4.32 -13.47 -17.57
N PRO A 112 -4.91 -14.25 -16.66
CA PRO A 112 -6.14 -14.98 -16.97
C PRO A 112 -7.28 -14.04 -17.41
N ASP A 113 -8.10 -14.49 -18.35
CA ASP A 113 -9.24 -13.70 -18.88
C ASP A 113 -10.19 -13.24 -17.76
N ASP A 114 -10.40 -14.09 -16.76
CA ASP A 114 -11.28 -13.78 -15.63
C ASP A 114 -10.72 -12.61 -14.79
N ILE A 115 -9.40 -12.55 -14.62
CA ILE A 115 -8.71 -11.46 -13.91
C ILE A 115 -8.74 -10.18 -14.76
N THR A 116 -8.54 -10.30 -16.07
CA THR A 116 -8.65 -9.15 -16.99
C THR A 116 -10.08 -8.57 -16.96
N ARG A 117 -11.11 -9.42 -16.96
CA ARG A 117 -12.52 -8.97 -16.85
C ARG A 117 -12.83 -8.34 -15.49
N LEU A 118 -12.21 -8.85 -14.43
CA LEU A 118 -12.43 -8.35 -13.07
C LEU A 118 -11.79 -6.98 -12.86
N THR A 119 -10.51 -6.84 -13.24
CA THR A 119 -9.67 -5.67 -12.92
C THR A 119 -9.57 -4.65 -14.05
N GLY A 120 -9.90 -5.07 -15.28
CA GLY A 120 -9.65 -4.29 -16.49
C GLY A 120 -8.16 -4.19 -16.89
N ILE A 121 -7.25 -4.81 -16.14
CA ILE A 121 -5.81 -4.78 -16.43
C ILE A 121 -5.50 -5.83 -17.51
N THR A 122 -4.91 -5.38 -18.62
CA THR A 122 -4.55 -6.24 -19.76
C THR A 122 -3.05 -6.53 -19.80
N GLU A 123 -2.66 -7.57 -20.53
CA GLU A 123 -1.25 -7.89 -20.77
C GLU A 123 -0.50 -6.78 -21.51
N GLU A 124 -1.18 -6.03 -22.38
CA GLU A 124 -0.57 -4.87 -23.06
C GLU A 124 -0.20 -3.76 -22.07
N MET A 125 -1.10 -3.51 -21.10
CA MET A 125 -0.89 -2.53 -20.04
C MET A 125 0.28 -2.92 -19.14
N THR A 126 0.36 -4.20 -18.70
CA THR A 126 1.47 -4.65 -17.85
C THR A 126 2.77 -4.81 -18.64
N GLY A 127 2.72 -5.22 -19.91
CA GLY A 127 3.89 -5.36 -20.78
C GLY A 127 4.64 -4.04 -21.02
N SER A 128 3.92 -2.92 -21.01
CA SER A 128 4.47 -1.56 -21.13
C SER A 128 4.72 -0.86 -19.79
N ALA A 129 4.32 -1.48 -18.68
CA ALA A 129 4.48 -0.92 -17.33
C ALA A 129 5.94 -0.99 -16.83
N PRO A 130 6.29 -0.20 -15.79
CA PRO A 130 7.59 -0.30 -15.12
C PRO A 130 7.87 -1.72 -14.62
N SER A 131 9.15 -2.04 -14.45
CA SER A 131 9.52 -3.35 -13.89
C SER A 131 9.03 -3.50 -12.44
N LEU A 132 8.92 -4.74 -11.96
CA LEU A 132 8.54 -5.00 -10.57
C LEU A 132 9.49 -4.31 -9.57
N ILE A 133 10.80 -4.22 -9.85
CA ILE A 133 11.74 -3.52 -8.96
C ILE A 133 11.51 -2.01 -8.95
N ASP A 134 11.15 -1.41 -10.09
CA ASP A 134 10.81 0.02 -10.15
C ASP A 134 9.53 0.33 -9.37
N GLY A 135 8.48 -0.45 -9.61
CA GLY A 135 7.20 -0.29 -8.91
C GLY A 135 7.35 -0.49 -7.40
N LEU A 136 8.07 -1.54 -6.98
CA LEU A 136 8.34 -1.83 -5.59
C LEU A 136 9.20 -0.75 -4.93
N HIS A 137 10.24 -0.26 -5.62
CA HIS A 137 11.05 0.84 -5.12
C HIS A 137 10.21 2.09 -4.85
N ASN A 138 9.35 2.47 -5.81
CA ASN A 138 8.51 3.65 -5.70
C ASN A 138 7.44 3.48 -4.63
N PHE A 139 6.81 2.29 -4.55
CA PHE A 139 5.87 1.95 -3.49
C PHE A 139 6.53 2.02 -2.11
N MET A 140 7.68 1.38 -1.91
CA MET A 140 8.38 1.40 -0.62
C MET A 140 8.88 2.81 -0.25
N SER A 141 9.23 3.63 -1.25
CA SER A 141 9.56 5.04 -1.04
C SER A 141 8.35 5.86 -0.56
N PHE A 142 7.18 5.61 -1.15
CA PHE A 142 5.92 6.23 -0.73
C PHE A 142 5.51 5.81 0.68
N VAL A 143 5.67 4.52 1.00
CA VAL A 143 5.38 3.94 2.33
C VAL A 143 6.31 4.50 3.42
N GLY A 144 7.59 4.67 3.11
CA GLY A 144 8.58 5.15 4.06
C GLY A 144 8.66 4.27 5.31
N GLN A 145 8.39 4.86 6.48
CA GLN A 145 8.39 4.15 7.78
C GLN A 145 6.98 3.93 8.35
N ASN A 146 5.94 4.31 7.61
CA ASN A 146 4.57 4.38 8.12
C ASN A 146 3.99 2.98 8.37
N VAL A 147 2.99 2.89 9.24
CA VAL A 147 2.26 1.64 9.47
C VAL A 147 1.42 1.33 8.24
N LEU A 148 1.51 0.10 7.73
CA LEU A 148 0.68 -0.34 6.63
C LEU A 148 -0.68 -0.83 7.12
N VAL A 149 -1.72 -0.56 6.34
CA VAL A 149 -3.08 -1.03 6.58
C VAL A 149 -3.60 -1.64 5.28
N ALA A 150 -4.18 -2.83 5.34
CA ALA A 150 -4.84 -3.48 4.21
C ALA A 150 -6.08 -4.25 4.69
N HIS A 151 -6.97 -4.62 3.77
CA HIS A 151 -8.12 -5.46 4.08
C HIS A 151 -7.81 -6.93 3.76
N ALA A 152 -8.01 -7.86 4.70
CA ALA A 152 -7.64 -9.26 4.54
C ALA A 152 -6.15 -9.42 4.13
N SER A 153 -5.30 -8.67 4.82
CA SER A 153 -3.88 -8.37 4.51
C SER A 153 -2.96 -9.58 4.30
N SER A 154 -3.39 -10.80 4.62
CA SER A 154 -2.59 -12.01 4.46
C SER A 154 -2.21 -12.26 2.99
N HIS A 155 -3.14 -11.97 2.06
CA HIS A 155 -2.90 -12.07 0.62
C HIS A 155 -1.85 -11.03 0.19
N ASP A 156 -2.11 -9.74 0.40
CA ASP A 156 -1.23 -8.65 -0.01
C ASP A 156 0.17 -8.77 0.58
N LYS A 157 0.25 -9.10 1.87
CA LYS A 157 1.52 -9.28 2.58
C LYS A 157 2.32 -10.45 2.01
N ALA A 158 1.66 -11.53 1.59
CA ALA A 158 2.34 -12.68 1.00
C ALA A 158 2.93 -12.31 -0.37
N PHE A 159 2.15 -11.65 -1.23
CA PHE A 159 2.63 -11.15 -2.53
C PHE A 159 3.73 -10.11 -2.40
N LEU A 160 3.58 -9.14 -1.50
CA LEU A 160 4.59 -8.11 -1.25
C LEU A 160 5.90 -8.71 -0.73
N ASN A 161 5.84 -9.69 0.17
CA ASN A 161 7.04 -10.42 0.63
C ASN A 161 7.67 -11.25 -0.48
N ALA A 162 6.87 -11.91 -1.32
CA ALA A 162 7.38 -12.65 -2.47
C ALA A 162 8.11 -11.72 -3.45
N ALA A 163 7.54 -10.54 -3.74
CA ALA A 163 8.15 -9.53 -4.59
C ALA A 163 9.46 -8.96 -3.98
N LEU A 164 9.46 -8.63 -2.68
CA LEU A 164 10.65 -8.18 -1.94
C LEU A 164 11.75 -9.24 -1.93
N TRP A 165 11.40 -10.51 -1.76
CA TRP A 165 12.34 -11.61 -1.80
C TRP A 165 12.88 -11.86 -3.21
N LYS A 166 12.01 -11.85 -4.22
CA LYS A 166 12.37 -12.04 -5.63
C LYS A 166 13.38 -11.00 -6.09
N THR A 167 13.09 -9.72 -5.82
CA THR A 167 13.89 -8.58 -6.30
C THR A 167 15.08 -8.24 -5.40
N SER A 168 14.88 -8.20 -4.09
CA SER A 168 15.82 -7.55 -3.17
C SER A 168 16.38 -8.48 -2.09
N LYS A 169 15.86 -9.72 -1.99
CA LYS A 169 16.26 -10.74 -0.99
C LYS A 169 16.05 -10.27 0.45
N VAL A 170 14.95 -9.57 0.69
CA VAL A 170 14.53 -9.10 2.02
C VAL A 170 13.06 -9.44 2.27
N GLN A 171 12.65 -9.34 3.53
CA GLN A 171 11.27 -9.48 3.98
C GLN A 171 10.75 -8.12 4.43
N LEU A 172 9.44 -7.92 4.36
CA LEU A 172 8.76 -6.74 4.86
C LEU A 172 8.92 -6.66 6.38
N THR A 173 9.45 -5.53 6.85
CA THR A 173 9.62 -5.26 8.29
C THR A 173 8.58 -4.30 8.84
N HIS A 174 7.73 -3.76 7.98
CA HIS A 174 6.65 -2.86 8.35
C HIS A 174 5.61 -3.58 9.21
N ARG A 175 5.05 -2.80 10.13
CA ARG A 175 3.82 -3.17 10.84
C ARG A 175 2.68 -3.15 9.84
N VAL A 176 1.90 -4.21 9.81
CA VAL A 176 0.70 -4.33 8.96
C VAL A 176 -0.49 -4.55 9.88
N LEU A 177 -1.50 -3.70 9.74
CA LEU A 177 -2.82 -3.84 10.37
C LEU A 177 -3.82 -4.34 9.33
N ASP A 178 -4.77 -5.15 9.79
CA ASP A 178 -5.78 -5.77 8.95
C ASP A 178 -7.16 -5.24 9.32
N THR A 179 -7.82 -4.51 8.41
CA THR A 179 -9.17 -3.99 8.67
C THR A 179 -10.20 -5.10 8.86
N MET A 180 -9.99 -6.29 8.29
CA MET A 180 -10.86 -7.45 8.54
C MET A 180 -10.72 -7.93 9.99
N MET A 181 -9.52 -7.88 10.58
CA MET A 181 -9.33 -8.23 12.00
C MET A 181 -9.96 -7.20 12.91
N LEU A 182 -9.85 -5.90 12.58
CA LEU A 182 -10.55 -4.84 13.30
C LEU A 182 -12.07 -5.03 13.23
N ALA A 183 -12.60 -5.32 12.04
CA ALA A 183 -14.02 -5.58 11.85
C ALA A 183 -14.51 -6.74 12.71
N ARG A 184 -13.77 -7.84 12.80
CA ARG A 184 -14.10 -8.98 13.67
C ARG A 184 -14.13 -8.62 15.15
N TRP A 185 -13.26 -7.70 15.58
CA TRP A 185 -13.22 -7.24 16.95
C TRP A 185 -14.36 -6.26 17.26
N LEU A 186 -14.61 -5.30 16.37
CA LEU A 186 -15.64 -4.29 16.56
C LEU A 186 -17.05 -4.87 16.36
N GLU A 187 -17.21 -5.78 15.40
CA GLU A 187 -18.49 -6.26 14.90
C GLU A 187 -18.57 -7.81 14.88
N PRO A 188 -18.36 -8.51 16.02
CA PRO A 188 -18.10 -9.96 16.06
C PRO A 188 -19.26 -10.86 15.60
N GLN A 189 -20.48 -10.34 15.53
CA GLN A 189 -21.68 -11.12 15.19
C GLN A 189 -21.98 -11.17 13.68
N ARG A 190 -21.09 -10.66 12.83
CA ARG A 190 -21.29 -10.65 11.38
C ARG A 190 -21.12 -12.03 10.76
N SER A 191 -21.89 -12.27 9.70
CA SER A 191 -21.85 -13.49 8.90
C SER A 191 -20.66 -13.53 7.93
N ASN A 192 -20.22 -12.37 7.44
CA ASN A 192 -19.06 -12.21 6.58
C ASN A 192 -18.36 -10.86 6.85
N TYR A 193 -17.11 -10.76 6.42
CA TYR A 193 -16.25 -9.58 6.59
C TYR A 193 -15.57 -9.20 5.28
N THR A 194 -16.26 -9.37 4.15
CA THR A 194 -15.70 -8.93 2.86
C THR A 194 -15.68 -7.40 2.83
N LEU A 195 -14.78 -6.83 2.02
CA LEU A 195 -14.72 -5.39 1.85
C LEU A 195 -16.09 -4.83 1.41
N ASP A 196 -16.77 -5.48 0.46
CA ASP A 196 -18.11 -5.06 -0.01
C ASP A 196 -19.14 -4.95 1.11
N GLU A 197 -19.20 -5.96 1.98
CA GLU A 197 -20.16 -5.98 3.08
C GLU A 197 -19.86 -4.86 4.08
N LEU A 198 -18.58 -4.69 4.44
CA LEU A 198 -18.17 -3.68 5.41
C LEU A 198 -18.36 -2.26 4.84
N LEU A 199 -18.08 -2.03 3.56
CA LEU A 199 -18.35 -0.74 2.93
C LEU A 199 -19.85 -0.43 2.94
N ASN A 200 -20.70 -1.40 2.60
CA ASN A 200 -22.15 -1.22 2.60
C ASN A 200 -22.70 -0.85 3.98
N VAL A 201 -22.24 -1.54 5.03
CA VAL A 201 -22.65 -1.31 6.42
C VAL A 201 -22.28 0.08 6.91
N HIS A 202 -21.07 0.51 6.59
CA HIS A 202 -20.54 1.82 7.00
C HIS A 202 -20.98 2.94 6.05
N GLU A 203 -21.94 2.66 5.15
CA GLU A 203 -22.48 3.58 4.16
C GLU A 203 -21.41 4.23 3.27
N ILE A 204 -20.30 3.53 3.04
CA ILE A 204 -19.18 3.98 2.20
C ILE A 204 -19.50 3.64 0.74
N PRO A 205 -19.55 4.63 -0.17
CA PRO A 205 -19.88 4.38 -1.57
C PRO A 205 -18.85 3.48 -2.25
N VAL A 206 -19.33 2.38 -2.83
CA VAL A 206 -18.51 1.48 -3.64
C VAL A 206 -18.25 2.11 -5.01
N ARG A 207 -16.98 2.39 -5.33
CA ARG A 207 -16.56 3.02 -6.59
C ARG A 207 -15.28 2.37 -7.11
N GLY A 208 -15.28 1.94 -8.37
CA GLY A 208 -14.06 1.46 -9.02
C GLY A 208 -13.43 0.23 -8.36
N ARG A 209 -14.24 -0.70 -7.82
CA ARG A 209 -13.74 -1.98 -7.28
C ARG A 209 -12.85 -2.71 -8.26
N HIS A 210 -11.90 -3.47 -7.73
CA HIS A 210 -10.88 -4.18 -8.49
C HIS A 210 -9.94 -3.21 -9.21
N ASN A 211 -9.65 -2.12 -8.50
CA ASN A 211 -8.59 -1.19 -8.81
C ASN A 211 -7.88 -0.87 -7.50
N ALA A 212 -6.61 -1.27 -7.42
CA ALA A 212 -5.83 -1.15 -6.19
C ALA A 212 -5.88 0.24 -5.53
N LEU A 213 -5.92 1.34 -6.30
CA LEU A 213 -6.00 2.67 -5.68
C LEU A 213 -7.39 2.97 -5.13
N GLU A 214 -8.43 2.64 -5.87
CA GLU A 214 -9.81 2.88 -5.43
C GLU A 214 -10.17 1.97 -4.24
N ASP A 215 -9.71 0.71 -4.25
CA ASP A 215 -9.84 -0.22 -3.13
C ASP A 215 -9.07 0.27 -1.89
N ALA A 216 -7.86 0.83 -2.06
CA ALA A 216 -7.14 1.48 -0.97
C ALA A 216 -7.88 2.71 -0.42
N LYS A 217 -8.52 3.54 -1.26
CA LYS A 217 -9.31 4.70 -0.83
C LYS A 217 -10.58 4.30 -0.07
N MET A 218 -11.30 3.29 -0.54
CA MET A 218 -12.46 2.74 0.15
C MET A 218 -12.05 2.12 1.49
N THR A 219 -10.93 1.39 1.52
CA THR A 219 -10.34 0.85 2.74
C THR A 219 -9.90 1.97 3.70
N ALA A 220 -9.44 3.11 3.20
CA ALA A 220 -9.08 4.26 4.04
C ALA A 220 -10.30 4.90 4.71
N GLN A 221 -11.42 5.01 4.00
CA GLN A 221 -12.69 5.44 4.60
C GLN A 221 -13.15 4.48 5.69
N LEU A 222 -13.07 3.16 5.43
CA LEU A 222 -13.40 2.14 6.40
C LEU A 222 -12.48 2.18 7.63
N TRP A 223 -11.17 2.36 7.40
CA TRP A 223 -10.18 2.51 8.46
C TRP A 223 -10.50 3.72 9.36
N VAL A 224 -10.85 4.87 8.79
CA VAL A 224 -11.24 6.06 9.56
C VAL A 224 -12.55 5.83 10.34
N ALA A 225 -13.54 5.14 9.75
CA ALA A 225 -14.77 4.77 10.46
C ALA A 225 -14.46 3.92 11.71
N TYR A 226 -13.57 2.93 11.57
CA TYR A 226 -13.11 2.13 12.71
C TYR A 226 -12.33 2.91 13.75
N LEU A 227 -11.46 3.84 13.34
CA LEU A 227 -10.77 4.69 14.31
C LEU A 227 -11.73 5.54 15.15
N ARG A 228 -12.79 6.07 14.54
CA ARG A 228 -13.84 6.83 15.25
C ARG A 228 -14.57 5.95 16.24
N GLU A 229 -15.01 4.78 15.82
CA GLU A 229 -15.72 3.84 16.70
C GLU A 229 -14.84 3.39 17.88
N ILE A 230 -13.55 3.13 17.61
CA ILE A 230 -12.56 2.81 18.65
C ILE A 230 -12.44 3.96 19.66
N SER A 231 -12.34 5.20 19.17
CA SER A 231 -12.27 6.39 20.02
C SER A 231 -13.53 6.55 20.87
N GLU A 232 -14.71 6.34 20.31
CA GLU A 232 -15.99 6.41 21.02
C GLU A 232 -16.11 5.36 22.14
N ARG A 233 -15.51 4.17 21.96
CA ARG A 233 -15.44 3.14 22.99
C ARG A 233 -14.48 3.49 24.14
N GLY A 234 -13.49 4.36 23.89
CA GLY A 234 -12.58 4.91 24.91
C GLY A 234 -11.63 3.90 25.59
N GLN A 235 -11.39 2.75 24.96
CA GLN A 235 -10.59 1.65 25.54
C GLN A 235 -9.20 1.49 24.90
N VAL A 236 -8.98 2.13 23.74
CA VAL A 236 -7.77 1.97 22.93
C VAL A 236 -7.35 3.35 22.44
N ASP A 237 -6.23 3.84 22.96
CA ASP A 237 -5.74 5.18 22.64
C ASP A 237 -4.52 5.14 21.71
N THR A 238 -3.68 4.10 21.83
CA THR A 238 -2.42 3.99 21.09
C THR A 238 -2.38 2.78 20.16
N LEU A 239 -1.44 2.78 19.22
CA LEU A 239 -1.17 1.61 18.37
C LEU A 239 -0.83 0.36 19.20
N GLY A 240 -0.10 0.53 20.31
CA GLY A 240 0.24 -0.56 21.22
C GLY A 240 -0.98 -1.19 21.87
N ASP A 241 -1.94 -0.36 22.29
CA ASP A 241 -3.21 -0.82 22.83
C ASP A 241 -3.99 -1.60 21.77
N LEU A 242 -4.05 -1.09 20.53
CA LEU A 242 -4.73 -1.77 19.43
C LEU A 242 -4.14 -3.16 19.18
N TYR A 243 -2.81 -3.29 19.15
CA TYR A 243 -2.15 -4.60 19.05
C TYR A 243 -2.47 -5.53 20.23
N ALA A 244 -2.50 -5.00 21.45
CA ALA A 244 -2.83 -5.80 22.62
C ALA A 244 -4.26 -6.36 22.53
N TYR A 245 -5.22 -5.59 22.00
CA TYR A 245 -6.59 -6.04 21.78
C TYR A 245 -6.68 -7.10 20.66
N LEU A 246 -6.09 -6.83 19.50
CA LEU A 246 -6.10 -7.76 18.36
C LEU A 246 -5.37 -9.08 18.63
N SER A 247 -4.49 -9.14 19.63
CA SER A 247 -3.81 -10.38 20.04
C SER A 247 -4.66 -11.30 20.93
N ARG A 248 -5.79 -10.81 21.44
CA ARG A 248 -6.68 -11.54 22.37
C ARG A 248 -7.85 -12.23 21.66
N THR A 249 -8.10 -11.86 20.40
CA THR A 249 -9.18 -12.33 19.53
C THR A 249 -8.67 -13.41 18.58
#